data_AF-A0A7C9DUY0-F1
#
_entry.id   AF-A0A7C9DUY0-F1
#
_cell.length_a   1.000
_cell.length_b   1.000
_cell.length_c   1.000
_cell.angle_alpha   90.00
_cell.angle_beta   90.00
_cell.angle_gamma   90.00
#
_symmetry.space_group_name_H-M   'P 1'
#
loop_
_entity.id
_entity.type
_entity.pdbx_description
1 polymer ?
#
loop_
_entity_poly.entity_id
_entity_poly.type
_entity_poly.pdbx_seq_one_letter_code
_entity_poly.pdbx_strand_id
1 'polypeptide(L)'
;YFAALEGPELDTLRPSEELMLPEDRKWPFLLRFQISSFGICLGVSSQAILWKTLATSLSTSFLRISLLVNLVLWSISVALVVVITLIYALKLILYFEAVRREYYHPIRVNFFFAPFIALLFLALGVPPSIAKTLPQALWYVLMIPFLCLELKIYGQWMSGGQRRLSK
;
A
#
# COMPACT_ATOMS: atom_id res chain seq x y z
N TYR A 1 15.94 6.06 -18.04
CA TYR A 1 15.12 5.93 -16.81
C TYR A 1 14.41 7.21 -16.38
N PHE A 2 15.07 8.39 -16.41
CA PHE A 2 14.54 9.62 -15.80
C PHE A 2 13.65 10.50 -16.71
N ALA A 3 13.48 10.17 -17.99
CA ALA A 3 12.72 10.96 -18.96
C ALA A 3 12.03 10.11 -20.04
N ALA A 4 11.48 8.94 -19.67
CA ALA A 4 11.01 7.95 -20.64
C ALA A 4 9.51 7.99 -20.95
N LEU A 5 8.74 8.92 -20.37
CA LEU A 5 7.28 8.86 -20.44
C LEU A 5 6.69 10.25 -20.71
N GLU A 6 6.52 10.57 -21.98
CA GLU A 6 5.63 11.64 -22.44
C GLU A 6 4.58 11.04 -23.38
N GLY A 7 3.32 11.40 -23.15
CA GLY A 7 2.18 10.96 -23.96
C GLY A 7 1.02 10.40 -23.11
N PRO A 8 -0.21 10.40 -23.65
CA PRO A 8 -1.40 9.88 -22.97
C PRO A 8 -1.44 8.35 -22.90
N GLU A 9 -0.68 7.66 -23.74
CA GLU A 9 -0.58 6.20 -23.80
C GLU A 9 0.85 5.79 -23.39
N LEU A 10 1.01 5.44 -22.11
CA LEU A 10 2.29 5.29 -21.40
C LEU A 10 3.12 4.03 -21.77
N ASP A 11 2.84 3.38 -22.91
CA ASP A 11 3.38 2.04 -23.21
C ASP A 11 4.34 1.95 -24.40
N THR A 12 4.58 3.03 -25.17
CA THR A 12 5.49 2.99 -26.32
C THR A 12 6.87 3.57 -25.99
N LEU A 13 7.84 2.68 -25.77
CA LEU A 13 9.26 3.02 -25.62
C LEU A 13 9.83 3.56 -26.93
N ARG A 14 10.67 4.60 -26.87
CA ARG A 14 11.41 5.07 -28.07
C ARG A 14 12.37 3.97 -28.53
N PRO A 15 12.55 3.77 -29.85
CA PRO A 15 13.43 2.72 -30.39
C PRO A 15 14.91 2.87 -30.03
N SER A 16 15.32 3.98 -29.41
CA SER A 16 16.66 4.25 -28.89
C SER A 16 16.82 4.02 -27.38
N GLU A 17 15.78 3.60 -26.66
CA GLU A 17 15.81 3.43 -25.21
C GLU A 17 15.85 1.94 -24.83
N GLU A 18 17.04 1.44 -24.46
CA GLU A 18 17.20 0.13 -23.83
C GLU A 18 16.52 0.11 -22.44
N LEU A 19 15.71 -0.92 -22.19
CA LEU A 19 15.08 -1.23 -20.90
C LEU A 19 16.09 -1.76 -19.86
N MET A 20 17.36 -1.37 -19.94
CA MET A 20 18.37 -1.82 -19.00
C MET A 20 18.24 -1.02 -17.70
N LEU A 21 17.78 -1.71 -16.65
CA LEU A 21 17.90 -1.25 -15.28
C LEU A 21 19.38 -0.91 -15.05
N PRO A 22 19.71 0.28 -14.52
CA PRO A 22 21.10 0.64 -14.30
C PRO A 22 21.70 -0.31 -13.26
N GLU A 23 22.43 -1.33 -13.72
CA GLU A 23 23.19 -2.24 -12.86
C GLU A 23 24.28 -1.49 -12.09
N ASP A 24 24.69 -0.33 -12.61
CA ASP A 24 25.73 0.55 -12.06
C ASP A 24 25.27 1.40 -10.85
N ARG A 25 23.98 1.38 -10.48
CA ARG A 25 23.46 2.15 -9.34
C ARG A 25 23.57 1.30 -8.06
N LYS A 26 24.09 1.88 -6.97
CA LYS A 26 24.12 1.22 -5.64
C LYS A 26 22.70 0.88 -5.17
N TRP A 27 22.40 -0.38 -4.84
CA TRP A 27 21.07 -0.87 -4.39
C TRP A 27 19.97 -0.86 -5.48
N PRO A 28 20.16 -1.56 -6.62
CA PRO A 28 19.22 -1.52 -7.75
C PRO A 28 17.86 -2.15 -7.45
N PHE A 29 17.75 -3.00 -6.42
CA PHE A 29 16.48 -3.62 -6.03
C PHE A 29 15.47 -2.60 -5.49
N LEU A 30 15.91 -1.52 -4.83
CA LEU A 30 15.00 -0.50 -4.29
C LEU A 30 14.23 0.23 -5.41
N LEU A 31 14.82 0.33 -6.59
CA LEU A 31 14.16 0.87 -7.78
C LEU A 31 13.08 -0.08 -8.32
N ARG A 32 13.22 -1.39 -8.10
CA ARG A 32 12.24 -2.41 -8.49
C ARG A 32 11.10 -2.53 -7.47
N PHE A 33 11.32 -2.13 -6.22
CA PHE A 33 10.34 -2.23 -5.15
C PHE A 33 9.26 -1.15 -5.28
N GLN A 34 8.04 -1.51 -5.66
CA GLN A 34 6.96 -0.56 -5.94
C GLN A 34 6.05 -0.35 -4.74
N ILE A 35 5.33 0.78 -4.69
CA ILE A 35 4.33 1.05 -3.64
C ILE A 35 3.22 -0.03 -3.59
N SER A 36 2.94 -0.71 -4.70
CA SER A 36 1.99 -1.82 -4.79
C SER A 36 2.38 -3.04 -3.94
N SER A 37 3.64 -3.16 -3.51
CA SER A 37 4.09 -4.23 -2.61
C SER A 37 3.38 -4.23 -1.26
N PHE A 38 2.82 -3.09 -0.82
CA PHE A 38 1.91 -3.06 0.34
C PHE A 38 0.67 -3.95 0.17
N GLY A 39 0.33 -4.35 -1.07
CA GLY A 39 -0.71 -5.37 -1.33
C GLY A 39 -0.46 -6.70 -0.61
N ILE A 40 0.80 -7.06 -0.35
CA ILE A 40 1.14 -8.25 0.46
C ILE A 40 0.63 -8.07 1.89
N CYS A 41 0.87 -6.90 2.49
CA CYS A 41 0.35 -6.57 3.82
C CYS A 41 -1.18 -6.60 3.85
N LEU A 42 -1.84 -6.11 2.81
CA LEU A 42 -3.30 -6.16 2.70
C LEU A 42 -3.82 -7.59 2.66
N GLY A 43 -3.19 -8.46 1.87
CA GLY A 43 -3.54 -9.86 1.74
C GLY A 43 -3.38 -10.64 3.05
N VAL A 44 -2.26 -10.50 3.75
CA VAL A 44 -2.04 -11.24 5.01
C VAL A 44 -2.89 -10.66 6.15
N SER A 45 -3.06 -9.33 6.21
CA SER A 45 -3.89 -8.71 7.24
C SER A 45 -5.37 -9.01 7.07
N SER A 46 -5.87 -9.18 5.84
CA SER A 46 -7.25 -9.62 5.60
C SER A 46 -7.48 -11.04 6.12
N GLN A 47 -6.50 -11.94 5.99
CA GLN A 47 -6.55 -13.26 6.59
C GLN A 47 -6.60 -13.17 8.12
N ALA A 48 -5.76 -12.34 8.73
CA ALA A 48 -5.80 -12.13 10.18
C ALA A 48 -7.20 -11.66 10.65
N ILE A 49 -7.83 -10.71 9.94
CA ILE A 49 -9.19 -10.24 10.23
C ILE A 49 -10.22 -11.37 10.07
N LEU A 50 -10.15 -12.13 8.97
CA LEU A 50 -11.07 -13.22 8.69
C LEU A 50 -11.07 -14.26 9.82
N TRP A 51 -9.89 -14.73 10.21
CA TRP A 51 -9.76 -15.73 11.28
C TRP A 51 -10.23 -15.20 12.64
N LYS A 52 -10.05 -13.90 12.91
CA LYS A 52 -10.63 -13.26 14.10
C LYS A 52 -12.15 -13.32 14.06
N THR A 53 -12.74 -12.84 12.97
CA THR A 53 -14.21 -12.76 12.80
C THR A 53 -14.84 -14.15 12.89
N LEU A 54 -14.24 -15.17 12.28
CA LEU A 54 -14.70 -16.55 12.35
C LEU A 54 -14.64 -17.12 13.78
N ALA A 55 -13.62 -16.78 14.56
CA ALA A 55 -13.50 -17.23 15.93
C ALA A 55 -14.42 -16.49 16.91
N THR A 56 -14.81 -15.24 16.61
CA THR A 56 -15.64 -14.41 17.51
C THR A 56 -17.12 -14.35 17.16
N SER A 57 -17.51 -14.75 15.95
CA SER A 57 -18.89 -14.67 15.49
C SER A 57 -19.76 -15.79 16.07
N LEU A 58 -20.99 -15.44 16.48
CA LEU A 58 -21.98 -16.39 17.04
C LEU A 58 -22.35 -17.48 16.02
N SER A 59 -22.49 -17.12 14.74
CA SER A 59 -22.89 -18.05 13.67
C SER A 59 -21.87 -19.15 13.42
N THR A 60 -20.59 -18.91 13.72
CA THR A 60 -19.49 -19.85 13.51
C THR A 60 -18.97 -20.46 14.81
N SER A 61 -19.63 -20.20 15.93
CA SER A 61 -19.26 -20.73 17.25
C SER A 61 -19.17 -22.26 17.27
N PHE A 62 -19.99 -22.95 16.46
CA PHE A 62 -19.96 -24.40 16.32
C PHE A 62 -18.62 -24.96 15.81
N LEU A 63 -17.83 -24.17 15.07
CA LEU A 63 -16.54 -24.58 14.50
C LEU A 63 -15.41 -24.58 15.54
N ARG A 64 -15.61 -23.97 16.73
CA ARG A 64 -14.61 -23.87 17.82
C ARG A 64 -13.22 -23.44 17.31
N ILE A 65 -13.18 -22.39 16.49
CA ILE A 65 -11.95 -21.91 15.87
C ILE A 65 -11.06 -21.24 16.91
N SER A 66 -9.78 -21.63 16.92
CA SER A 66 -8.80 -21.05 17.85
C SER A 66 -8.38 -19.65 17.43
N LEU A 67 -8.40 -18.71 18.38
CA LEU A 67 -7.90 -17.35 18.22
C LEU A 67 -6.37 -17.29 18.01
N LEU A 68 -5.67 -18.40 18.22
CA LEU A 68 -4.23 -18.53 17.99
C LEU A 68 -3.88 -18.28 16.52
N VAL A 69 -4.72 -18.74 15.59
CA VAL A 69 -4.49 -18.52 14.15
C VAL A 69 -4.53 -17.04 13.80
N ASN A 70 -5.50 -16.29 14.37
CA ASN A 70 -5.53 -14.84 14.24
C ASN A 70 -4.27 -14.19 14.83
N LEU A 71 -3.84 -14.60 16.02
CA LEU A 71 -2.64 -14.05 16.66
C LEU A 71 -1.38 -14.24 15.80
N VAL A 72 -1.18 -15.45 15.26
CA VAL A 72 -0.02 -15.76 14.40
C VAL A 72 -0.07 -14.96 13.12
N LEU A 73 -1.20 -14.97 12.40
CA LEU A 73 -1.34 -14.22 11.14
C LEU A 73 -1.22 -12.71 11.35
N TRP A 74 -1.79 -12.18 12.43
CA TRP A 74 -1.67 -10.77 12.77
C TRP A 74 -0.21 -10.40 13.09
N SER A 75 0.52 -11.25 13.81
CA SER A 75 1.95 -11.02 14.10
C SER A 75 2.79 -11.00 12.83
N ILE A 76 2.51 -11.91 11.89
CA ILE A 76 3.16 -11.92 10.56
C ILE A 76 2.81 -10.64 9.79
N SER A 77 1.54 -10.21 9.82
CA SER A 77 1.12 -8.96 9.19
C SER A 77 1.86 -7.74 9.75
N VAL A 78 2.02 -7.65 11.08
CA VAL A 78 2.78 -6.57 11.71
C VAL A 78 4.22 -6.57 11.22
N ALA A 79 4.88 -7.74 11.24
CA ALA A 79 6.25 -7.88 10.74
C ALA A 79 6.37 -7.45 9.28
N LEU A 80 5.44 -7.87 8.41
CA LEU A 80 5.42 -7.48 7.00
C LEU A 80 5.22 -5.98 6.81
N VAL A 81 4.28 -5.35 7.52
CA VAL A 81 4.06 -3.90 7.45
C VAL A 81 5.33 -3.15 7.86
N VAL A 82 5.99 -3.56 8.94
CA VAL A 82 7.25 -2.96 9.39
C VAL A 82 8.32 -3.11 8.32
N VAL A 83 8.56 -4.33 7.82
CA VAL A 83 9.60 -4.60 6.82
C VAL A 83 9.36 -3.81 5.52
N ILE A 84 8.15 -3.87 4.98
CA ILE A 84 7.80 -3.18 3.72
C ILE A 84 7.89 -1.65 3.90
N THR A 85 7.45 -1.13 5.04
CA THR A 85 7.56 0.31 5.34
C THR A 85 9.02 0.75 5.44
N LEU A 86 9.88 -0.05 6.09
CA LEU A 86 11.32 0.24 6.16
C LEU A 86 11.99 0.23 4.79
N ILE A 87 11.70 -0.77 3.95
CA ILE A 87 12.21 -0.84 2.58
C ILE A 87 11.75 0.37 1.78
N TYR A 88 10.48 0.75 1.89
CA TYR A 88 9.93 1.89 1.17
C TYR A 88 10.47 3.23 1.70
N ALA A 89 10.70 3.35 3.02
CA ALA A 89 11.33 4.52 3.62
C ALA A 89 12.79 4.68 3.15
N LEU A 90 13.55 3.58 3.05
CA LEU A 90 14.89 3.59 2.44
C LEU A 90 14.84 4.04 0.97
N LYS A 91 13.85 3.55 0.21
CA LYS A 91 13.63 4.02 -1.17
C LYS A 91 13.30 5.51 -1.22
N LEU A 92 12.49 6.02 -0.29
CA LEU A 92 12.15 7.44 -0.22
C LEU A 92 13.38 8.31 0.03
N ILE A 93 14.29 7.87 0.90
CA ILE A 93 15.52 8.61 1.24
C ILE A 93 16.55 8.54 0.10
N LEU A 94 16.81 7.35 -0.45
CA LEU A 94 17.87 7.13 -1.45
C LEU A 94 17.43 7.47 -2.88
N TYR A 95 16.14 7.33 -3.18
CA TYR A 95 15.56 7.41 -4.51
C TYR A 95 14.26 8.21 -4.52
N PHE A 96 14.25 9.38 -3.87
CA PHE A 96 13.09 10.27 -3.79
C PHE A 96 12.45 10.54 -5.16
N GLU A 97 13.26 10.78 -6.19
CA GLU A 97 12.76 11.04 -7.54
C GLU A 97 12.02 9.83 -8.15
N ALA A 98 12.37 8.59 -7.76
CA ALA A 98 11.63 7.40 -8.17
C ALA A 98 10.26 7.34 -7.49
N VAL A 99 10.18 7.67 -6.20
CA VAL A 99 8.89 7.75 -5.47
C VAL A 99 8.03 8.87 -6.02
N ARG A 100 8.61 10.04 -6.31
CA ARG A 100 7.95 11.16 -6.95
C ARG A 100 7.31 10.76 -8.29
N ARG A 101 8.01 9.96 -9.11
CA ARG A 101 7.43 9.44 -10.36
C ARG A 101 6.30 8.46 -10.15
N GLU A 102 6.41 7.57 -9.17
CA GLU A 102 5.30 6.68 -8.81
C GLU A 102 4.08 7.49 -8.40
N TYR A 103 4.29 8.58 -7.67
CA TYR A 103 3.25 9.48 -7.25
C TYR A 103 2.58 10.24 -8.41
N TYR A 104 3.34 10.63 -9.44
CA TYR A 104 2.77 11.30 -10.62
C TYR A 104 2.19 10.33 -11.67
N HIS A 105 2.39 9.03 -11.54
CA HIS A 105 1.88 8.05 -12.48
C HIS A 105 0.36 7.87 -12.28
N PRO A 106 -0.46 7.95 -13.36
CA PRO A 106 -1.93 8.02 -13.24
C PRO A 106 -2.55 6.82 -12.53
N ILE A 107 -1.94 5.64 -12.71
CA ILE A 107 -2.40 4.39 -12.08
C ILE A 107 -1.73 4.16 -10.71
N ARG A 108 -0.41 4.41 -10.57
CA ARG A 108 0.34 4.03 -9.36
C ARG A 108 0.07 4.95 -8.18
N VAL A 109 -0.39 6.18 -8.42
CA VAL A 109 -0.80 7.12 -7.36
C VAL A 109 -1.88 6.51 -6.45
N ASN A 110 -2.77 5.67 -6.99
CA ASN A 110 -3.83 4.99 -6.24
C ASN A 110 -3.29 3.96 -5.23
N PHE A 111 -2.06 3.49 -5.37
CA PHE A 111 -1.47 2.57 -4.40
C PHE A 111 -0.87 3.30 -3.19
N PHE A 112 -0.79 4.63 -3.18
CA PHE A 112 -0.34 5.40 -2.01
C PHE A 112 -1.35 5.37 -0.85
N PHE A 113 -2.59 4.91 -1.09
CA PHE A 113 -3.53 4.58 -0.01
C PHE A 113 -3.15 3.28 0.72
N ALA A 114 -2.45 2.36 0.06
CA ALA A 114 -2.20 1.01 0.57
C ALA A 114 -1.48 0.96 1.93
N PRO A 115 -0.49 1.80 2.25
CA PRO A 115 0.11 1.84 3.58
C PRO A 115 -0.91 2.14 4.69
N PHE A 116 -1.80 3.10 4.45
CA PHE A 116 -2.82 3.48 5.43
C PHE A 116 -3.94 2.44 5.53
N ILE A 117 -4.35 1.83 4.41
CA ILE A 117 -5.27 0.68 4.42
C ILE A 117 -4.65 -0.48 5.22
N ALA A 118 -3.35 -0.75 5.05
CA ALA A 118 -2.66 -1.82 5.77
C ALA A 118 -2.65 -1.56 7.29
N LEU A 119 -2.44 -0.31 7.73
CA LEU A 119 -2.55 0.07 9.13
C LEU A 119 -3.98 -0.05 9.68
N LEU A 120 -4.99 0.31 8.90
CA LEU A 120 -6.40 0.08 9.26
C LEU A 120 -6.72 -1.41 9.39
N PHE A 121 -6.20 -2.25 8.48
CA PHE A 121 -6.38 -3.69 8.55
C PHE A 121 -5.68 -4.29 9.77
N LEU A 122 -4.49 -3.80 10.12
CA LEU A 122 -3.83 -4.18 11.38
C LEU A 122 -4.70 -3.82 12.58
N ALA A 123 -5.25 -2.60 12.63
CA ALA A 123 -6.13 -2.15 13.71
C ALA A 123 -7.38 -3.02 13.83
N LEU A 124 -8.05 -3.34 12.72
CA LEU A 124 -9.22 -4.22 12.70
C LEU A 124 -8.88 -5.65 13.11
N GLY A 125 -7.73 -6.14 12.66
CA GLY A 125 -7.25 -7.51 12.89
C GLY A 125 -6.69 -7.78 14.28
N VAL A 126 -6.52 -6.73 15.12
CA VAL A 126 -5.93 -6.85 16.46
C VAL A 126 -6.59 -8.00 17.26
N PRO A 127 -5.81 -8.98 17.73
CA PRO A 127 -6.30 -10.02 18.60
C PRO A 127 -6.84 -9.45 19.93
N PRO A 128 -7.98 -9.93 20.43
CA PRO A 128 -8.52 -9.56 21.74
C PRO A 128 -7.57 -9.74 22.93
N SER A 129 -6.55 -10.59 22.79
CA SER A 129 -5.48 -10.78 23.79
C SER A 129 -4.49 -9.61 23.85
N ILE A 130 -4.33 -8.85 22.77
CA ILE A 130 -3.37 -7.74 22.68
C ILE A 130 -4.04 -6.43 23.08
N ALA A 131 -5.18 -6.11 22.48
CA ALA A 131 -5.97 -4.96 22.88
C ALA A 131 -7.46 -5.26 22.69
N LYS A 132 -8.25 -4.96 23.73
CA LYS A 132 -9.72 -5.05 23.68
C LYS A 132 -10.34 -3.81 23.06
N THR A 133 -9.71 -2.66 23.26
CA THR A 133 -10.18 -1.36 22.78
C THR A 133 -9.00 -0.58 22.23
N LEU A 134 -9.15 -0.06 21.01
CA LEU A 134 -8.18 0.85 20.41
C LEU A 134 -8.62 2.31 20.64
N PRO A 135 -7.68 3.26 20.74
CA PRO A 135 -8.04 4.66 20.92
C PRO A 135 -8.77 5.17 19.67
N GLN A 136 -9.91 5.83 19.86
CA GLN A 136 -10.71 6.38 18.75
C GLN A 136 -9.91 7.37 17.88
N ALA A 137 -8.97 8.09 18.49
CA ALA A 137 -8.04 8.98 17.81
C ALA A 137 -7.24 8.30 16.69
N LEU A 138 -6.91 7.01 16.84
CA LEU A 138 -6.16 6.25 15.83
C LEU A 138 -6.90 6.21 14.49
N TRP A 139 -8.23 6.05 14.52
CA TRP A 139 -9.03 6.03 13.31
C TRP A 139 -8.94 7.37 12.57
N TYR A 140 -9.09 8.50 13.28
CA TYR A 140 -8.99 9.82 12.67
C TYR A 140 -7.60 10.07 12.07
N VAL A 141 -6.54 9.71 12.79
CA VAL A 141 -5.16 9.83 12.31
C VAL A 141 -4.95 9.03 11.02
N LEU A 142 -5.49 7.82 10.94
CA LEU A 142 -5.38 6.97 9.75
C LEU A 142 -6.26 7.42 8.59
N MET A 143 -7.37 8.13 8.84
CA MET A 143 -8.28 8.62 7.80
C MET A 143 -7.85 9.96 7.19
N ILE A 144 -7.09 10.80 7.91
CA ILE A 144 -6.60 12.09 7.36
C ILE A 144 -5.87 11.91 6.02
N PRO A 145 -4.92 10.98 5.86
CA PRO A 145 -4.24 10.75 4.59
C PRO A 145 -5.17 10.32 3.46
N PHE A 146 -6.23 9.58 3.76
CA PHE A 146 -7.24 9.22 2.75
C PHE A 146 -7.92 10.47 2.23
N LEU A 147 -8.42 11.32 3.13
CA LEU A 147 -9.09 12.56 2.73
C LEU A 147 -8.17 13.44 1.87
N CYS A 148 -6.91 13.62 2.28
CA CYS A 148 -5.94 14.42 1.54
C CYS A 148 -5.65 13.84 0.14
N LEU A 149 -5.42 12.53 0.05
CA LEU A 149 -5.11 11.86 -1.22
C LEU A 149 -6.34 11.82 -2.14
N GLU A 150 -7.52 11.57 -1.59
CA GLU A 150 -8.79 11.53 -2.31
C GLU A 150 -9.11 12.90 -2.89
N LEU A 151 -9.10 13.96 -2.08
CA LEU A 151 -9.30 15.33 -2.56
C LEU A 151 -8.32 15.71 -3.67
N LYS A 152 -7.08 15.25 -3.58
CA LYS A 152 -6.08 15.52 -4.60
C LYS A 152 -6.32 14.75 -5.89
N ILE A 153 -6.57 13.44 -5.81
CA ILE A 153 -6.78 12.59 -7.00
C ILE A 153 -8.10 12.95 -7.69
N TYR A 154 -9.20 13.09 -6.93
CA TYR A 154 -10.47 13.55 -7.47
C TYR A 154 -10.41 14.97 -7.97
N GLY A 155 -9.71 15.87 -7.27
CA GLY A 155 -9.46 17.23 -7.74
C GLY A 155 -8.75 17.23 -9.09
N GLN A 156 -7.69 16.43 -9.24
CA GLN A 156 -6.98 16.28 -10.52
C GLN A 156 -7.84 15.70 -11.64
N TRP A 157 -8.77 14.79 -11.30
CA TRP A 157 -9.69 14.19 -12.26
C TRP A 157 -10.77 15.19 -12.71
N MET A 158 -11.39 15.91 -11.77
CA MET A 158 -12.47 16.86 -12.05
C MET A 158 -11.98 18.17 -12.69
N SER A 159 -10.82 18.69 -12.28
CA SER A 159 -10.32 19.97 -12.78
C SER A 159 -9.62 19.87 -14.14
N GLY A 160 -9.75 18.74 -14.84
CA GLY A 160 -9.22 18.57 -16.19
C GLY A 160 -7.72 18.83 -16.28
N GLY A 161 -6.90 18.24 -15.39
CA GLY A 161 -5.46 18.18 -15.62
C GLY A 161 -5.14 17.52 -16.97
N GLN A 162 -3.89 17.63 -17.46
CA GLN A 162 -3.41 17.18 -18.79
C GLN A 162 -3.71 15.72 -19.22
N ARG A 163 -4.52 14.95 -18.49
CA ARG A 163 -4.88 13.56 -18.76
C ARG A 163 -6.39 13.44 -18.98
N ARG A 164 -6.85 13.85 -20.18
CA ARG A 164 -8.16 13.45 -20.68
C ARG A 164 -8.11 11.98 -21.11
N LEU A 165 -9.13 11.19 -20.72
CA LEU A 165 -9.35 9.82 -21.21
C LEU A 165 -10.17 9.75 -22.50
N SER A 166 -10.64 10.89 -23.02
CA SER A 166 -11.10 11.00 -24.40
C SER A 166 -10.43 12.18 -25.07
N LYS A 167 -10.05 11.99 -26.35
CA LYS A 167 -9.84 13.12 -27.26
C LYS A 167 -11.14 13.92 -27.41
#